data_AF-W2FPI6-F1
#
_entry.id   AF-W2FPI6-F1
#
_cell.length_a   1.000
_cell.length_b   1.000
_cell.length_c   1.000
_cell.angle_alpha   90.00
_cell.angle_beta   90.00
_cell.angle_gamma   90.00
#
_symmetry.space_group_name_H-M   'P 1'
#
loop_
_entity.id
_entity.type
_entity.pdbx_description
1 polymer ?
#
loop_
_entity_poly.entity_id
_entity_poly.type
_entity_poly.pdbx_seq_one_letter_code
_entity_poly.pdbx_strand_id
1 'polypeptide(L)'
;MLEEKGICGNGITQQQLEETMRKILGERAETPSSHDESERSRITSRTTVHFWPSDGKLHTLPETFEFLSTDVLHAWLMWWFGNEGMGFPPLKSVSTSDLSTRKKRQPYSEWSVMMQHISQAVERCT
;
A
#
# COMPACT_ATOMS: atom_id res chain seq x y z
N MET A 1 -27.39 39.48 7.97
CA MET A 1 -27.93 38.13 7.79
C MET A 1 -27.65 37.74 6.35
N LEU A 2 -26.70 36.84 6.11
CA LEU A 2 -26.60 36.18 4.81
C LEU A 2 -27.26 34.82 4.98
N GLU A 3 -28.44 34.68 4.40
CA GLU A 3 -29.17 33.43 4.31
C GLU A 3 -28.53 32.61 3.19
N GLU A 4 -27.78 31.57 3.55
CA GLU A 4 -27.20 30.63 2.59
C GLU A 4 -28.30 29.68 2.10
N LYS A 5 -28.82 29.99 0.91
CA LYS A 5 -29.71 29.12 0.17
C LYS A 5 -28.94 27.97 -0.48
N GLY A 6 -29.23 26.77 0.03
CA GLY A 6 -29.63 25.62 -0.79
C GLY A 6 -28.52 24.73 -1.32
N ILE A 7 -28.68 23.41 -1.13
CA ILE A 7 -29.07 22.46 -2.17
C ILE A 7 -29.41 21.10 -1.53
N CYS A 8 -30.49 20.51 -2.04
CA CYS A 8 -31.06 19.20 -1.72
C CYS A 8 -30.14 18.03 -2.13
N GLY A 9 -30.24 16.90 -1.42
CA GLY A 9 -30.04 15.58 -2.01
C GLY A 9 -29.02 14.69 -1.31
N ASN A 10 -29.46 13.91 -0.33
CA ASN A 10 -28.95 12.58 0.00
C ASN A 10 -27.43 12.41 0.19
N GLY A 11 -26.71 13.47 0.60
CA GLY A 11 -25.26 13.47 0.82
C GLY A 11 -24.92 13.66 2.28
N ILE A 12 -23.97 12.87 2.78
CA ILE A 12 -23.37 13.08 4.10
C ILE A 12 -22.78 14.50 4.13
N THR A 13 -23.19 15.33 5.10
CA THR A 13 -22.63 16.68 5.23
C THR A 13 -21.19 16.61 5.72
N GLN A 14 -20.37 17.62 5.40
CA GLN A 14 -19.00 17.71 5.91
C GLN A 14 -18.96 17.57 7.44
N GLN A 15 -19.90 18.21 8.14
CA GLN A 15 -20.01 18.13 9.59
C GLN A 15 -20.27 16.70 10.08
N GLN A 16 -21.16 15.95 9.42
CA GLN A 16 -21.44 14.56 9.75
C GLN A 16 -20.22 13.65 9.53
N LEU A 17 -19.44 13.89 8.46
CA LEU A 17 -18.19 13.17 8.22
C LEU A 17 -17.16 13.44 9.32
N GLU A 18 -16.94 14.71 9.65
CA GLU A 18 -15.99 15.13 10.68
C GLU A 18 -16.38 14.58 12.07
N GLU A 19 -17.67 14.60 12.41
CA GLU A 19 -18.18 14.08 13.66
C GLU A 19 -18.02 12.56 13.75
N THR A 20 -18.30 11.84 12.65
CA THR A 20 -18.10 10.39 12.56
C THR A 20 -16.62 10.04 12.72
N MET A 21 -15.70 10.77 12.08
CA MET A 21 -14.26 10.56 12.22
C MET A 21 -13.78 10.79 13.66
N ARG A 22 -14.22 11.89 14.31
CA ARG A 22 -13.87 12.17 15.72
C ARG A 22 -14.35 11.07 16.65
N LYS A 23 -15.57 10.56 16.43
CA LYS A 23 -16.15 9.46 17.22
C LYS A 23 -15.30 8.18 17.10
N ILE A 24 -14.98 7.76 15.89
CA ILE A 24 -14.16 6.54 15.65
C ILE A 24 -12.77 6.67 16.28
N LEU A 25 -12.14 7.84 16.17
CA LEU A 25 -10.82 8.08 16.76
C LEU A 25 -10.88 8.13 18.29
N GLY A 26 -11.94 8.68 18.87
CA GLY A 26 -12.17 8.72 20.32
C GLY A 26 -12.45 7.34 20.92
N GLU A 27 -13.28 6.53 20.27
CA GLU A 27 -13.61 5.16 20.71
C GLU A 27 -12.38 4.24 20.79
N ARG A 28 -11.36 4.49 19.95
CA ARG A 28 -10.11 3.73 19.98
C ARG A 28 -9.18 4.10 21.14
N ALA A 29 -9.38 5.26 21.76
CA ALA A 29 -8.54 5.74 22.87
C ALA A 29 -9.02 5.23 24.24
N GLU A 30 -10.26 4.75 24.36
CA GLU A 30 -10.88 4.41 25.66
C GLU A 30 -11.05 2.91 25.94
N THR A 31 -10.54 2.00 25.09
CA THR A 31 -10.58 0.56 25.43
C THR A 31 -9.40 0.17 26.33
N PRO A 32 -9.63 -0.21 27.61
CA PRO A 32 -8.59 -0.81 28.43
C PRO A 32 -8.35 -2.22 27.92
N SER A 33 -7.09 -2.47 27.57
CA SER A 33 -6.55 -3.76 27.14
C SER A 33 -6.89 -4.89 28.12
N SER A 34 -7.68 -5.86 27.67
CA SER A 34 -7.71 -7.22 28.21
C SER A 34 -7.22 -8.19 27.13
N HIS A 35 -6.05 -8.74 27.42
CA HIS A 35 -5.35 -9.88 26.84
C HIS A 35 -6.12 -10.75 25.80
N ASP A 36 -5.36 -11.11 24.75
CA ASP A 36 -5.51 -12.28 23.86
C ASP A 36 -6.08 -12.08 22.43
N GLU A 37 -5.93 -10.87 21.87
CA GLU A 37 -6.08 -10.62 20.42
C GLU A 37 -4.80 -10.07 19.75
N SER A 38 -3.64 -10.19 20.43
CA SER A 38 -2.39 -9.59 19.94
C SER A 38 -1.63 -10.43 18.91
N GLU A 39 -1.93 -11.72 18.74
CA GLU A 39 -1.24 -12.56 17.74
C GLU A 39 -1.96 -12.67 16.39
N ARG A 40 -3.29 -12.53 16.35
CA ARG A 40 -4.02 -12.63 15.08
C ARG A 40 -4.04 -11.33 14.27
N SER A 41 -3.89 -10.17 14.91
CA SER A 41 -3.91 -8.86 14.24
C SER A 41 -2.56 -8.46 13.60
N ARG A 42 -1.44 -9.11 13.98
CA ARG A 42 -0.10 -8.82 13.45
C ARG A 42 0.14 -9.26 12.01
N ILE A 43 -0.78 -10.02 11.42
CA ILE A 43 -0.75 -10.41 10.00
C ILE A 43 -1.63 -9.48 9.16
N THR A 44 -1.90 -8.26 9.62
CA THR A 44 -2.26 -7.18 8.71
C THR A 44 -0.98 -6.43 8.40
N SER A 45 -0.24 -6.89 7.38
CA SER A 45 0.90 -6.15 6.83
C SER A 45 0.42 -4.71 6.62
N ARG A 46 0.94 -3.76 7.42
CA ARG A 46 0.57 -2.35 7.27
C ARG A 46 1.17 -1.89 5.95
N THR A 47 0.38 -1.94 4.88
CA THR A 47 0.79 -1.45 3.57
C THR A 47 0.92 0.07 3.63
N THR A 48 2.14 0.56 3.54
CA THR A 48 2.40 1.99 3.37
C THR A 48 1.87 2.42 2.01
N VAL A 49 1.15 3.54 1.97
CA VAL A 49 0.65 4.14 0.73
C VAL A 49 1.21 5.54 0.57
N HIS A 50 1.44 5.93 -0.68
CA HIS A 50 2.04 7.19 -1.09
C HIS A 50 1.08 7.93 -2.02
N PHE A 51 0.84 9.21 -1.75
CA PHE A 51 0.09 10.07 -2.67
C PHE A 51 1.02 10.58 -3.76
N TRP A 52 0.66 10.38 -5.03
CA TRP A 52 1.41 10.89 -6.17
C TRP A 52 0.76 12.18 -6.69
N PRO A 53 1.43 13.33 -6.58
CA PRO A 53 0.90 14.58 -7.11
C PRO A 53 0.72 14.59 -8.64
N SER A 54 1.46 13.74 -9.36
CA SER A 54 1.43 13.71 -10.83
C SER A 54 0.13 13.15 -11.42
N ASP A 55 -0.54 12.23 -10.73
CA ASP A 55 -1.82 11.65 -11.17
C ASP A 55 -2.95 11.74 -10.14
N GLY A 56 -2.65 12.26 -8.94
CA GLY A 56 -3.61 12.48 -7.86
C GLY A 56 -4.10 11.20 -7.18
N LYS A 57 -3.36 10.09 -7.27
CA LYS A 57 -3.78 8.79 -6.73
C LYS A 57 -2.88 8.29 -5.60
N LEU A 58 -3.38 7.27 -4.90
CA LEU A 58 -2.65 6.53 -3.88
C LEU A 58 -1.97 5.32 -4.51
N HIS A 59 -0.71 5.13 -4.19
CA HIS A 59 0.16 4.09 -4.71
C HIS A 59 0.89 3.34 -3.61
N THR A 60 1.27 2.10 -3.88
CA THR A 60 2.00 1.25 -2.92
C THR A 60 3.50 1.52 -2.89
N LEU A 61 4.01 2.30 -3.86
CA LEU A 61 5.40 2.75 -3.92
C LEU A 61 5.46 4.28 -4.01
N PRO A 62 6.51 4.92 -3.50
CA PRO A 62 6.72 6.35 -3.71
C PRO A 62 7.02 6.62 -5.20
N GLU A 63 6.65 7.81 -5.67
CA GLU A 63 6.83 8.19 -7.08
C GLU A 63 8.31 8.18 -7.51
N THR A 64 9.19 8.44 -6.55
CA THR A 64 10.64 8.45 -6.65
C THR A 64 11.28 7.06 -6.54
N PHE A 65 10.50 5.99 -6.40
CA PHE A 65 11.03 4.63 -6.35
C PHE A 65 11.87 4.31 -7.59
N GLU A 66 13.08 3.78 -7.39
CA GLU A 66 13.94 3.32 -8.47
C GLU A 66 14.40 1.90 -8.20
N PHE A 67 14.47 1.10 -9.25
CA PHE A 67 15.11 -0.22 -9.17
C PHE A 67 16.61 -0.01 -9.06
N LEU A 68 17.20 -0.46 -7.95
CA LEU A 68 18.65 -0.51 -7.82
C LEU A 68 19.19 -1.53 -8.84
N SER A 69 20.31 -1.21 -9.49
CA SER A 69 21.08 -2.23 -10.21
C SER A 69 21.60 -3.21 -9.18
N THR A 70 20.94 -4.36 -9.10
CA THR A 70 21.13 -5.31 -8.01
C THR A 70 21.28 -6.73 -8.57
N ASP A 71 21.88 -7.62 -7.80
CA ASP A 71 22.01 -9.02 -8.19
C ASP A 71 20.65 -9.75 -8.12
N VAL A 72 20.59 -10.95 -8.70
CA VAL A 72 19.35 -11.74 -8.75
C VAL A 72 18.84 -12.12 -7.35
N LEU A 73 19.75 -12.28 -6.38
CA LEU A 73 19.39 -12.63 -5.00
C LEU A 73 18.65 -11.49 -4.30
N HIS A 74 19.16 -10.26 -4.42
CA HIS A 74 18.51 -9.07 -3.88
C HIS A 74 17.18 -8.81 -4.56
N ALA A 75 17.09 -9.00 -5.88
CA ALA A 75 15.83 -8.93 -6.60
C ALA A 75 14.82 -9.96 -6.02
N TRP A 76 15.26 -11.19 -5.73
CA TRP A 76 14.43 -12.24 -5.13
C TRP A 76 13.93 -11.85 -3.73
N LEU A 77 14.82 -11.36 -2.87
CA LEU A 77 14.46 -10.91 -1.52
C LEU A 77 13.45 -9.75 -1.58
N MET A 78 13.71 -8.75 -2.43
CA MET A 78 12.78 -7.64 -2.65
C MET A 78 11.43 -8.10 -3.21
N TRP A 79 11.43 -9.11 -4.09
CA TRP A 79 10.21 -9.64 -4.69
C TRP A 79 9.25 -10.23 -3.66
N TRP A 80 9.79 -11.00 -2.71
CA TRP A 80 8.99 -11.74 -1.73
C TRP A 80 8.78 -11.00 -0.41
N PHE A 81 9.75 -10.20 0.02
CA PHE A 81 9.75 -9.57 1.35
C PHE A 81 9.68 -8.04 1.30
N GLY A 82 10.00 -7.42 0.16
CA GLY A 82 10.07 -5.97 0.06
C GLY A 82 11.18 -5.39 0.95
N ASN A 83 10.97 -4.18 1.46
CA ASN A 83 11.86 -3.52 2.40
C ASN A 83 11.05 -2.72 3.42
N GLU A 84 10.80 -3.33 4.58
CA GLU A 84 10.04 -2.71 5.67
C GLU A 84 10.69 -1.42 6.19
N GLY A 85 12.03 -1.37 6.25
CA GLY A 85 12.76 -0.18 6.70
C GLY A 85 12.55 1.04 5.80
N MET A 86 12.22 0.82 4.53
CA MET A 86 11.85 1.88 3.57
C MET A 86 10.33 1.96 3.32
N GLY A 87 9.54 1.12 3.98
CA GLY A 87 8.09 1.02 3.78
C GLY A 87 7.69 0.39 2.44
N PHE A 88 8.60 -0.29 1.73
CA PHE A 88 8.30 -0.92 0.45
C PHE A 88 7.67 -2.30 0.66
N PRO A 89 6.48 -2.57 0.09
CA PRO A 89 5.88 -3.88 0.15
C PRO A 89 6.66 -4.88 -0.72
N PRO A 90 6.40 -6.20 -0.57
CA PRO A 90 6.86 -7.20 -1.52
C PRO A 90 6.48 -6.81 -2.96
N LEU A 91 7.46 -6.78 -3.88
CA LEU A 91 7.20 -6.33 -5.25
C LEU A 91 6.20 -7.22 -6.00
N LYS A 92 6.03 -8.48 -5.59
CA LYS A 92 4.97 -9.36 -6.11
C LYS A 92 3.54 -8.85 -5.89
N SER A 93 3.33 -7.95 -4.92
CA SER A 93 2.04 -7.33 -4.62
C SER A 93 1.86 -5.94 -5.25
N VAL A 94 2.92 -5.40 -5.85
CA VAL A 94 2.91 -4.10 -6.52
C VAL A 94 2.28 -4.24 -7.91
N SER A 95 1.52 -3.25 -8.35
CA SER A 95 0.97 -3.19 -9.71
C SER A 95 1.86 -2.35 -10.64
N THR A 96 1.78 -2.55 -11.95
CA THR A 96 2.47 -1.67 -12.92
C THR A 96 1.98 -0.22 -12.87
N SER A 97 0.78 0.03 -12.32
CA SER A 97 0.26 1.36 -12.01
C SER A 97 1.03 2.05 -10.87
N ASP A 98 1.62 1.27 -9.96
CA ASP A 98 2.47 1.76 -8.86
C ASP A 98 3.90 2.05 -9.33
N LEU A 99 4.13 2.14 -10.64
CA LEU A 99 5.40 2.56 -11.25
C LEU A 99 5.19 3.80 -12.12
N SER A 100 5.81 4.90 -11.68
CA SER A 100 5.54 6.26 -12.18
C SER A 100 5.91 6.47 -13.63
N THR A 101 6.89 5.73 -14.14
CA THR A 101 7.35 5.87 -15.53
C THR A 101 7.40 4.53 -16.24
N ARG A 102 7.27 4.56 -17.58
CA ARG A 102 7.47 3.38 -18.43
C ARG A 102 8.87 2.77 -18.24
N LYS A 103 9.89 3.60 -18.00
CA LYS A 103 11.27 3.15 -17.72
C LYS A 103 11.37 2.29 -16.46
N LYS A 104 10.51 2.52 -15.46
CA LYS A 104 10.42 1.71 -14.23
C LYS A 104 9.60 0.44 -14.44
N ARG A 105 8.60 0.47 -15.32
CA ARG A 105 7.76 -0.70 -15.63
C ARG A 105 8.51 -1.82 -16.33
N GLN A 106 9.46 -1.47 -17.21
CA GLN A 106 10.26 -2.46 -17.93
C GLN A 106 11.04 -3.42 -17.01
N PRO A 107 11.91 -2.95 -16.09
CA PRO A 107 12.64 -3.85 -15.18
C PRO A 107 11.70 -4.63 -14.26
N TYR A 108 10.58 -4.04 -13.84
CA TYR A 108 9.56 -4.77 -13.08
C TYR A 108 9.00 -5.98 -13.84
N SER A 109 8.66 -5.78 -15.13
CA SER A 109 8.15 -6.87 -15.97
C SER A 109 9.20 -7.96 -16.19
N GLU A 110 10.46 -7.58 -16.41
CA GLU A 110 11.56 -8.53 -16.54
C GLU A 110 11.77 -9.33 -15.25
N TRP A 111 11.75 -8.66 -14.09
CA TRP A 111 11.85 -9.31 -12.79
C TRP A 111 10.67 -10.25 -12.55
N SER A 112 9.44 -9.84 -12.87
CA SER A 112 8.25 -10.69 -12.72
C SER A 112 8.40 -12.02 -13.46
N VAL A 113 8.84 -11.95 -14.72
CA VAL A 113 9.10 -13.15 -15.55
C VAL A 113 10.23 -13.99 -14.96
N MET A 114 11.32 -13.37 -14.52
CA MET A 114 12.45 -14.09 -13.89
C MET A 114 12.02 -14.82 -12.61
N MET A 115 11.28 -14.15 -11.73
CA MET A 115 10.81 -14.72 -10.46
C MET A 115 9.82 -15.86 -10.70
N GLN A 116 8.97 -15.75 -11.72
CA GLN A 116 8.08 -16.82 -12.12
C GLN A 116 8.86 -18.07 -12.57
N HIS A 117 9.90 -17.90 -13.40
CA HIS A 117 10.75 -19.03 -13.83
C HIS A 117 11.47 -19.69 -12.66
N ILE A 118 12.06 -18.89 -11.75
CA ILE A 118 12.76 -19.42 -10.58
C ILE A 118 11.78 -20.17 -9.68
N SER A 119 10.60 -19.61 -9.40
CA SER A 119 9.58 -20.24 -8.54
C SER A 119 9.11 -21.58 -9.12
N GLN A 120 8.80 -21.63 -10.43
CA GLN A 120 8.41 -22.87 -11.10
C GLN A 120 9.53 -23.91 -11.13
N ALA A 121 10.78 -23.48 -11.27
CA ALA A 121 11.92 -24.40 -11.23
C ALA A 121 12.07 -25.02 -9.85
N VAL A 122 11.92 -24.23 -8.78
CA VAL A 122 11.95 -24.72 -7.40
C VAL A 122 10.81 -25.72 -7.17
N GLU A 123 9.59 -25.39 -7.56
CA GLU A 123 8.41 -26.27 -7.41
C GLU A 123 8.53 -27.60 -8.14
N ARG A 124 9.26 -27.66 -9.26
CA ARG A 124 9.51 -28.91 -10.00
C ARG A 124 10.59 -29.79 -9.38
N CYS A 125 11.45 -29.22 -8.55
CA CYS A 125 12.58 -29.91 -7.92
C CYS A 125 12.27 -30.39 -6.49
N THR A 126 11.14 -29.98 -5.91
CA THR A 126 10.64 -30.39 -4.60
C THR A 126 9.49 -31.37 -4.73
#